data_AF-A0A6P6FWB8-F1
#
_entry.id   AF-A0A6P6FWB8-F1
#
_cell.length_a   1.000
_cell.length_b   1.000
_cell.length_c   1.000
_cell.angle_alpha   90.00
_cell.angle_beta   90.00
_cell.angle_gamma   90.00
#
_symmetry.space_group_name_H-M   'P 1'
#
loop_
_entity.id
_entity.type
_entity.pdbx_description
1 polymer ?
#
loop_
_entity_poly.entity_id
_entity_poly.type
_entity_poly.pdbx_seq_one_letter_code
_entity_poly.pdbx_strand_id
1 'polypeptide(L)'
;MMHQKRIQWTGVLVLEGSNDGGSTWHLLDERISQMFDDRFQRRTFKVASIDLLSDLFRFRFLAVRDVNSTSRSQIGSIDFYSASS
;
A
#
# COMPACT_ATOMS: atom_id res chain seq x y z
N MET A 1 -17.10 19.52 -19.61
CA MET A 1 -17.42 18.42 -18.66
C MET A 1 -16.20 17.52 -18.54
N MET A 2 -15.39 17.71 -17.48
CA MET A 2 -14.17 16.92 -17.27
C MET A 2 -14.56 15.52 -16.77
N HIS A 3 -14.21 14.49 -17.53
CA HIS A 3 -14.27 13.12 -17.06
C HIS A 3 -13.20 12.93 -15.98
N GLN A 4 -13.62 12.89 -14.72
CA GLN A 4 -12.77 12.52 -13.60
C GLN A 4 -12.36 11.05 -13.80
N LYS A 5 -11.13 10.82 -14.27
CA LYS A 5 -10.57 9.48 -14.47
C LYS A 5 -10.51 8.78 -13.12
N ARG A 6 -11.37 7.76 -12.96
CA ARG A 6 -11.37 6.80 -11.85
C ARG A 6 -9.99 6.16 -11.76
N ILE A 7 -9.33 6.25 -10.61
CA ILE A 7 -8.01 5.62 -10.41
C ILE A 7 -8.23 4.19 -9.92
N GLN A 8 -8.48 3.28 -10.85
CA GLN A 8 -8.63 1.87 -10.51
C GLN A 8 -7.27 1.24 -10.20
N TRP A 9 -6.96 1.15 -8.91
CA TRP A 9 -5.87 0.31 -8.43
C TRP A 9 -6.31 -1.15 -8.48
N THR A 10 -5.77 -1.90 -9.45
CA THR A 10 -5.87 -3.36 -9.52
C THR A 10 -4.53 -4.01 -9.17
N GLY A 11 -3.68 -3.29 -8.44
CA GLY A 11 -2.32 -3.68 -8.10
C GLY A 11 -2.25 -4.65 -6.92
N VAL A 12 -1.10 -5.31 -6.82
CA VAL A 12 -0.67 -6.00 -5.61
C VAL A 12 0.13 -5.02 -4.77
N LEU A 13 -0.32 -4.78 -3.54
CA LEU A 13 0.40 -4.08 -2.49
C LEU A 13 0.91 -5.10 -1.49
N VAL A 14 2.22 -5.12 -1.28
CA VAL A 14 2.87 -5.93 -0.26
C VAL A 14 3.44 -5.02 0.80
N LEU A 15 3.15 -5.32 2.07
CA LEU A 15 3.81 -4.74 3.23
C LEU A 15 4.73 -5.78 3.85
N GLU A 16 6.00 -5.44 3.96
CA GLU A 16 7.01 -6.28 4.61
C GLU A 16 7.59 -5.56 5.84
N GLY A 17 8.00 -6.35 6.82
CA GLY A 17 8.63 -5.92 8.06
C GLY A 17 9.99 -6.56 8.26
N SER A 18 10.89 -5.81 8.88
CA SER A 18 12.23 -6.25 9.29
C SER A 18 12.47 -5.83 10.74
N ASN A 19 13.27 -6.63 11.45
CA ASN A 19 13.77 -6.34 12.79
C ASN A 19 15.29 -6.53 12.94
N ASP A 20 16.01 -6.66 11.82
CA ASP A 20 17.45 -6.93 11.78
C ASP A 20 18.21 -5.94 10.87
N GLY A 21 17.74 -4.69 10.83
CA GLY A 21 18.33 -3.64 10.01
C GLY A 21 18.08 -3.80 8.50
N GLY A 22 17.11 -4.62 8.11
CA GLY A 22 16.71 -4.83 6.71
C GLY A 22 17.46 -5.96 6.03
N SER A 23 18.11 -6.83 6.80
CA SER A 23 18.83 -8.02 6.30
C SER A 23 17.84 -9.11 5.90
N THR A 24 16.76 -9.27 6.66
CA THR A 24 15.64 -10.16 6.35
C THR A 24 14.33 -9.36 6.26
N TRP A 25 13.40 -9.86 5.44
CA TRP A 25 12.10 -9.22 5.22
C TRP A 25 11.00 -10.27 5.30
N HIS A 26 10.01 -10.02 6.15
CA HIS A 26 8.88 -10.90 6.37
C HIS A 26 7.59 -10.26 5.87
N LEU A 27 6.74 -11.05 5.23
CA LEU A 27 5.43 -10.60 4.78
C LEU A 27 4.53 -10.26 5.98
N LEU A 28 4.08 -9.01 6.06
CA LEU A 28 3.13 -8.55 7.08
C LEU A 28 1.70 -8.50 6.53
N ASP A 29 1.54 -8.09 5.27
CA ASP A 29 0.24 -8.03 4.60
C ASP A 29 0.39 -8.07 3.08
N GLU A 30 -0.59 -8.68 2.40
CA GLU A 30 -0.72 -8.64 0.94
C GLU A 30 -2.15 -8.26 0.58
N ARG A 31 -2.28 -7.26 -0.28
CA ARG A 31 -3.57 -6.79 -0.76
C ARG A 31 -3.58 -6.76 -2.27
N ILE A 32 -4.52 -7.51 -2.85
CA ILE A 32 -4.79 -7.52 -4.29
C ILE A 32 -6.02 -6.69 -4.61
N SER A 33 -6.03 -6.07 -5.79
CA SER A 33 -7.22 -5.46 -6.40
C SER A 33 -7.93 -4.38 -5.58
N GLN A 34 -7.20 -3.64 -4.74
CA GLN A 34 -7.76 -2.56 -3.92
C GLN A 34 -7.99 -1.30 -4.75
N MET A 35 -9.24 -0.93 -5.04
CA MET A 35 -9.55 0.23 -5.90
C MET A 35 -9.68 1.55 -5.11
N PHE A 36 -9.20 2.67 -5.68
CA PHE A 36 -9.44 4.01 -5.13
C PHE A 36 -10.22 4.87 -6.14
N ASP A 37 -11.54 4.99 -5.97
CA ASP A 37 -12.42 5.58 -6.98
C ASP A 37 -12.14 7.08 -7.24
N ASP A 38 -11.59 7.78 -6.24
CA ASP A 38 -11.35 9.23 -6.29
C ASP A 38 -9.90 9.62 -5.95
N ARG A 39 -9.48 10.78 -6.46
CA ARG A 39 -8.23 11.42 -6.04
C ARG A 39 -8.31 11.77 -4.55
N PHE A 40 -7.19 11.65 -3.85
CA PHE A 40 -7.09 11.92 -2.41
C PHE A 40 -7.96 11.02 -1.52
N GLN A 41 -8.54 9.94 -2.06
CA GLN A 41 -9.23 8.96 -1.25
C GLN A 41 -8.22 8.28 -0.32
N ARG A 42 -8.53 8.24 0.99
CA ARG A 42 -7.80 7.49 2.00
C ARG A 42 -8.53 6.18 2.28
N ARG A 43 -7.76 5.09 2.40
CA ARG A 43 -8.24 3.79 2.89
C ARG A 43 -7.37 3.35 4.05
N THR A 44 -8.00 2.82 5.08
CA THR A 44 -7.32 2.23 6.24
C THR A 44 -7.47 0.72 6.17
N PHE A 45 -6.38 0.01 6.38
CA PHE A 45 -6.35 -1.45 6.38
C PHE A 45 -5.76 -1.93 7.69
N LYS A 46 -6.35 -2.99 8.26
CA LYS A 46 -5.72 -3.71 9.35
C LYS A 46 -4.61 -4.58 8.77
N VAL A 47 -3.41 -4.50 9.35
CA VAL A 47 -2.29 -5.37 8.98
C VAL A 47 -2.64 -6.81 9.36
N ALA A 48 -2.37 -7.76 8.46
CA ALA A 48 -2.76 -9.15 8.64
C ALA A 48 -1.93 -9.86 9.72
N SER A 49 -0.60 -9.76 9.65
CA SER A 49 0.31 -10.32 10.65
C SER A 49 0.75 -9.25 11.65
N ILE A 50 0.62 -9.57 12.95
CA ILE A 50 1.08 -8.72 14.06
C ILE A 50 2.12 -9.43 14.94
N ASP A 51 2.48 -10.67 14.61
CA ASP A 51 3.34 -11.51 15.44
C ASP A 51 4.83 -11.14 15.31
N LEU A 52 5.16 -10.32 14.30
CA LEU A 52 6.49 -9.80 14.09
C LEU A 52 6.57 -8.32 14.48
N LEU A 53 7.30 -8.04 15.55
CA LEU A 53 7.72 -6.68 15.87
C LEU A 53 8.78 -6.25 14.86
N SER A 54 8.49 -5.19 14.10
CA SER A 54 9.36 -4.64 13.05
C SER A 54 9.70 -3.19 13.34
N ASP A 55 10.95 -2.79 13.15
CA ASP A 55 11.42 -1.41 13.23
C ASP A 55 11.61 -0.77 11.84
N LEU A 56 11.64 -1.61 10.80
CA LEU A 56 11.68 -1.19 9.40
C LEU A 56 10.50 -1.76 8.62
N PHE A 57 9.91 -0.93 7.77
CA PHE A 57 8.77 -1.28 6.92
C PHE A 57 9.08 -0.99 5.46
N ARG A 58 8.65 -1.89 4.57
CA ARG A 58 8.79 -1.73 3.11
C ARG A 58 7.46 -1.98 2.43
N PHE A 59 6.98 -0.97 1.70
CA PHE A 59 5.85 -1.11 0.78
C PHE A 59 6.35 -1.43 -0.62
N ARG A 60 5.76 -2.45 -1.25
CA ARG A 60 6.02 -2.80 -2.64
C ARG A 60 4.73 -2.69 -3.43
N PHE A 61 4.70 -1.73 -4.34
CA PHE A 61 3.63 -1.53 -5.31
C PHE A 61 4.01 -2.26 -6.58
N LEU A 62 3.54 -3.51 -6.74
CA LEU A 62 4.06 -4.40 -7.78
C LEU A 62 3.43 -4.16 -9.15
N ALA A 63 2.23 -3.58 -9.22
CA ALA A 63 1.55 -3.28 -10.47
C ALA A 63 0.61 -2.07 -10.34
N VAL A 64 0.49 -1.31 -11.43
CA VAL A 64 -0.50 -0.23 -11.62
C VAL A 64 -1.24 -0.53 -12.92
N ARG A 65 -2.55 -0.28 -13.00
CA ARG A 65 -3.32 -0.57 -14.21
C ARG A 65 -2.94 0.42 -15.32
N ASP A 66 -2.85 -0.08 -16.55
CA ASP A 66 -2.74 0.68 -17.80
C ASP A 66 -1.63 1.75 -17.80
N VAL A 67 -0.41 1.27 -18.11
CA VAL A 67 0.79 2.10 -18.33
C VAL A 67 0.54 3.23 -19.34
N ASN A 68 -0.41 3.06 -20.25
CA ASN A 68 -0.71 4.03 -21.31
C ASN A 68 -1.71 5.11 -20.87
N SER A 69 -2.53 4.87 -19.83
CA SER A 69 -3.58 5.81 -19.40
C SER A 69 -3.37 6.41 -18.01
N THR A 70 -2.48 5.82 -17.18
CA THR A 70 -1.99 6.37 -15.91
C THR A 70 -0.49 6.15 -15.79
N SER A 71 0.31 7.05 -16.37
CA SER A 71 1.78 6.93 -16.40
C SER A 71 2.48 7.17 -15.07
N ARG A 72 1.74 7.51 -14.00
CA ARG A 72 2.32 7.83 -12.69
C ARG A 72 1.42 7.34 -11.55
N SER A 73 1.98 6.46 -10.72
CA SER A 73 1.48 6.19 -9.38
C SER A 73 1.74 7.41 -8.49
N GLN A 74 0.73 7.87 -7.73
CA GLN A 74 0.89 8.97 -6.79
C GLN A 74 0.40 8.52 -5.41
N ILE A 75 1.21 8.78 -4.39
CA ILE A 75 0.90 8.50 -2.99
C ILE A 75 1.01 9.84 -2.26
N GLY A 76 -0.08 10.27 -1.63
CA GLY A 76 -0.10 11.53 -0.88
C GLY A 76 0.40 11.40 0.55
N SER A 77 0.08 10.28 1.21
CA SER A 77 0.50 9.97 2.58
C SER A 77 0.47 8.46 2.82
N ILE A 78 1.28 8.00 3.78
CA ILE A 78 1.22 6.67 4.37
C ILE A 78 1.25 6.89 5.88
N ASP A 79 0.18 6.49 6.56
CA ASP A 79 0.02 6.67 8.00
C ASP A 79 0.04 5.29 8.67
N PHE A 80 0.86 5.12 9.71
CA PHE A 80 0.84 3.94 10.57
C PHE A 80 0.07 4.25 11.85
N TYR A 81 -0.79 3.33 12.24
CA TYR A 81 -1.56 3.41 13.48
C TYR A 81 -1.22 2.20 14.34
N SER A 82 -0.96 2.44 15.62
CA SER A 82 -0.94 1.40 16.65
C SER A 82 -2.14 1.59 17.58
N ALA A 83 -2.66 0.51 18.14
CA ALA A 83 -3.52 0.65 19.31
C ALA A 83 -2.70 1.30 20.44
N SER A 84 -3.27 2.29 21.12
CA SER A 84 -2.65 2.87 22.30
C SER A 84 -2.44 1.78 23.35
N SER A 85 -1.19 1.64 23.81
CA SER A 85 -0.81 0.86 24.99
C SER A 85 -1.30 1.52 26.28
#